data_AF-A0A5C7WAX7-F1
#
_entry.id   AF-A0A5C7WAX7-F1
#
_cell.length_a   1.000
_cell.length_b   1.000
_cell.length_c   1.000
_cell.angle_alpha   90.00
_cell.angle_beta   90.00
_cell.angle_gamma   90.00
#
_symmetry.space_group_name_H-M   'P 1'
#
loop_
_entity.id
_entity.type
_entity.pdbx_description
1 polymer ?
#
loop_
_entity_poly.entity_id
_entity_poly.type
_entity_poly.pdbx_seq_one_letter_code
_entity_poly.pdbx_strand_id
1 'polypeptide(L)' 'MRTAVRATGLAVALAMAGGALAQTAPMTPDITGKKFVAPETQRDFVKRVEMVPMRDGVKLYT' A
#
# COMPACT_ATOMS: atom_id res chain seq x y z
N MET A 1 -21.03 38.77 -11.41
CA MET A 1 -19.59 38.39 -11.35
C MET A 1 -19.29 37.36 -10.27
N ARG A 2 -19.74 37.51 -9.01
CA ARG A 2 -19.49 36.54 -7.91
C ARG A 2 -20.05 35.12 -8.15
N THR A 3 -21.18 35.00 -8.84
CA THR A 3 -21.82 33.72 -9.17
C THR A 3 -21.08 32.95 -10.27
N ALA A 4 -20.55 33.66 -11.28
CA ALA A 4 -19.75 33.08 -12.34
C ALA A 4 -18.44 32.49 -11.80
N VAL A 5 -17.75 33.21 -10.91
CA VAL A 5 -16.52 32.72 -10.25
C VAL A 5 -16.76 31.46 -9.43
N ARG A 6 -17.90 31.36 -8.72
CA ARG A 6 -18.29 30.16 -7.97
C ARG A 6 -18.63 28.98 -8.89
N ALA A 7 -19.33 29.23 -10.00
CA ALA A 7 -19.68 28.21 -10.97
C ALA A 7 -18.43 27.65 -11.68
N THR A 8 -17.48 28.51 -12.06
CA THR A 8 -16.20 28.09 -12.63
C THR A 8 -15.35 27.31 -11.61
N GLY A 9 -15.30 27.75 -10.35
CA GLY A 9 -14.59 27.03 -9.29
C GLY A 9 -15.16 25.62 -9.04
N LEU A 10 -16.49 25.48 -9.05
CA LEU A 10 -17.16 24.19 -8.92
C LEU A 10 -16.89 23.29 -10.14
N ALA A 11 -16.96 23.83 -11.36
CA ALA A 11 -16.69 23.08 -12.59
C ALA A 11 -15.24 22.55 -12.64
N VAL A 12 -14.26 23.34 -12.20
CA VAL A 12 -12.86 22.89 -12.09
C VAL A 12 -12.71 21.79 -11.03
N ALA A 13 -13.37 21.92 -9.87
CA ALA A 13 -13.33 20.88 -8.83
C ALA A 13 -13.93 19.54 -9.30
N LEU A 14 -15.04 19.58 -10.05
CA LEU A 14 -15.65 18.37 -10.63
C LEU A 14 -14.81 17.75 -11.77
N ALA A 15 -14.15 18.57 -12.59
CA ALA A 15 -13.25 18.07 -13.63
C ALA A 15 -12.01 17.37 -13.07
N MET A 16 -11.52 17.80 -11.90
CA MET A 16 -10.41 17.17 -11.19
C MET A 16 -10.81 15.87 -10.45
N ALA A 17 -12.11 15.61 -10.29
CA ALA A 17 -12.62 14.41 -9.59
C ALA A 17 -12.69 13.15 -10.48
N GLY A 18 -12.41 13.25 -11.80
CA GLY A 18 -12.53 12.15 -12.77
C GLY A 18 -11.48 11.03 -12.67
N GLY A 19 -10.59 11.05 -11.67
CA GLY A 19 -9.50 10.09 -11.50
C GLY A 19 -9.84 8.83 -10.71
N ALA A 20 -11.12 8.49 -10.52
CA ALA A 20 -11.54 7.25 -9.85
C ALA A 20 -11.77 6.09 -10.84
N LEU A 21 -10.94 5.99 -11.88
CA LEU A 21 -10.83 4.75 -12.65
C LEU A 21 -10.30 3.67 -11.71
N ALA A 22 -10.83 2.45 -11.83
CA ALA A 22 -10.38 1.30 -11.04
C ALA A 22 -8.84 1.29 -10.97
N GLN A 23 -8.30 1.42 -9.77
CA GLN A 23 -6.85 1.60 -9.53
C GLN A 23 -6.02 0.37 -9.92
N THR A 24 -6.67 -0.69 -10.40
CA THR A 24 -6.10 -1.95 -10.85
C THR A 24 -6.66 -2.29 -12.23
N ALA A 25 -5.78 -2.61 -13.17
CA ALA A 25 -6.22 -3.06 -14.49
C ALA A 25 -6.91 -4.43 -14.34
N PRO A 26 -7.93 -4.75 -15.16
CA PRO A 26 -8.63 -6.04 -15.06
C PRO A 26 -7.72 -7.27 -15.21
N MET A 27 -6.58 -7.11 -15.90
CA MET A 27 -5.57 -8.15 -16.11
C MET A 27 -4.38 -8.04 -15.15
N THR A 28 -4.44 -7.17 -14.13
CA THR A 28 -3.41 -7.15 -13.08
C THR A 28 -3.43 -8.50 -12.34
N PRO A 29 -2.30 -9.21 -12.27
CA PRO A 29 -2.26 -10.49 -11.56
C PRO A 29 -2.58 -10.33 -10.08
N ASP A 30 -3.44 -11.20 -9.54
CA ASP A 30 -3.78 -11.22 -8.12
C ASP A 30 -2.56 -11.50 -7.22
N ILE A 31 -1.57 -12.24 -7.74
CA ILE A 31 -0.29 -12.48 -7.09
C ILE A 31 0.76 -11.55 -7.73
N THR A 32 1.10 -10.48 -7.02
CA THR A 32 1.83 -9.32 -7.56
C THR A 32 3.34 -9.51 -7.81
N GLY A 33 3.86 -10.75 -7.73
CA GLY A 33 5.30 -11.06 -7.78
C GLY A 33 6.11 -10.55 -6.58
N LYS A 34 5.54 -9.63 -5.78
CA LYS A 34 6.07 -9.19 -4.49
C LYS A 34 5.57 -10.12 -3.39
N LYS A 35 6.40 -10.33 -2.37
CA LYS A 35 5.99 -11.08 -1.18
C LYS A 35 4.88 -10.32 -0.44
N PHE A 36 3.79 -11.01 -0.16
CA PHE A 36 2.74 -10.50 0.71
C PHE A 36 3.24 -10.39 2.16
N VAL A 37 2.92 -9.29 2.83
CA VAL A 37 3.25 -9.03 4.23
C VAL A 37 1.93 -8.90 5.01
N ALA A 38 1.71 -9.79 5.96
CA ALA A 38 0.51 -9.75 6.80
C ALA A 38 0.57 -8.55 7.77
N PRO A 39 -0.55 -7.85 8.04
CA PRO A 39 -0.59 -6.81 9.07
C PRO A 39 -0.28 -7.36 10.46
N GLU A 40 0.58 -6.68 11.21
CA GLU A 40 0.98 -7.09 12.57
C GLU A 40 0.27 -6.32 13.70
N THR A 41 -0.50 -5.28 13.37
CA THR A 41 -1.09 -4.32 14.32
C THR A 41 -2.02 -4.90 15.38
N GLN A 42 -2.57 -6.10 15.17
CA GLN A 42 -3.50 -6.75 16.11
C GLN A 42 -2.81 -7.79 17.01
N ARG A 43 -1.49 -7.98 16.88
CA ARG A 43 -0.74 -8.94 17.70
C ARG A 43 -0.31 -8.28 19.00
N ASP A 44 -0.37 -9.02 20.09
CA ASP A 44 0.17 -8.66 21.40
C ASP A 44 1.65 -9.05 21.57
N PHE A 45 2.30 -9.48 20.47
CA PHE A 45 3.68 -9.93 20.46
C PHE A 45 4.42 -9.49 19.20
N VAL A 46 5.76 -9.51 19.29
CA VAL A 46 6.66 -9.25 18.16
C VAL A 46 7.37 -10.54 17.80
N LYS A 47 7.27 -10.97 16.53
CA LYS A 47 8.03 -12.12 16.02
C LYS A 47 9.39 -11.62 15.51
N ARG A 48 10.47 -12.18 16.03
CA ARG A 48 11.84 -11.99 15.50
C ARG A 48 12.28 -13.26 14.79
N VAL A 49 13.07 -13.08 13.75
CA VAL A 49 13.69 -14.16 12.99
C VAL A 49 15.13 -13.75 12.73
N GLU A 50 16.07 -14.51 13.26
CA GLU A 50 17.50 -14.25 13.16
C GLU A 50 18.25 -15.52 12.76
N MET A 51 19.40 -15.32 12.11
CA MET A 51 20.32 -16.40 11.74
C MET A 51 21.49 -16.39 12.72
N VAL A 52 21.28 -16.98 13.90
CA VAL A 52 22.22 -16.92 15.02
C VAL A 52 23.45 -17.78 14.73
N PRO A 53 24.69 -17.21 14.76
CA PRO A 53 25.90 -17.97 14.49
C PRO A 53 26.30 -18.82 15.70
N MET A 54 26.66 -20.07 15.42
CA MET A 54 27.23 -20.99 16.38
C MET A 54 28.75 -20.77 16.51
N ARG A 55 29.38 -21.48 17.45
CA ARG A 55 30.84 -21.36 17.71
C ARG A 55 31.70 -21.61 16.46
N ASP A 56 31.22 -22.44 15.56
CA ASP A 56 31.86 -22.88 14.33
C ASP A 56 31.47 -22.00 13.12
N GLY A 57 30.65 -20.97 13.33
CA GLY A 57 30.16 -20.06 12.30
C GLY A 57 28.92 -20.54 11.54
N VAL A 58 28.44 -21.78 11.77
CA VAL A 58 27.17 -22.25 11.20
C VAL A 58 26.03 -21.43 11.77
N LYS A 59 25.11 -20.97 10.93
CA LYS A 59 23.97 -20.15 11.37
C LYS A 59 22.71 -20.99 11.50
N LEU A 60 22.03 -20.86 12.63
CA LEU A 60 20.74 -21.51 12.87
C LEU A 60 19.61 -20.50 12.76
N TYR A 61 18.50 -20.92 12.17
CA TYR A 61 17.27 -20.14 12.10
C TYR A 61 16.62 -20.13 13.48
N THR A 62 16.36 -18.95 14.04
CA THR A 62 15.76 -18.78 15.38
C THR A 62 14.74 -17.67 15.36
#